data_AF-A0A816LNN5-F1
#
_entry.id   AF-A0A816LNN5-F1
#
_cell.length_a   1.000
_cell.length_b   1.000
_cell.length_c   1.000
_cell.angle_alpha   90.00
_cell.angle_beta   90.00
_cell.angle_gamma   90.00
#
_symmetry.space_group_name_H-M   'P 1'
#
loop_
_entity.id
_entity.type
_entity.pdbx_description
1 polymer ?
#
loop_
_entity_poly.entity_id
_entity_poly.type
_entity_poly.pdbx_seq_one_letter_code
_entity_poly.pdbx_strand_id
1 'polypeptide(L)'
;MASLSFVSSSHLTLRAPSPNLRSSSPRPTSVSFSVKAQSVALSQDDLKKLAAEKAVESIKPGMVLGLGTGSTAAFAVDQIGKLLSSGQLHDIVGIPTSKRTEDQARSLGIPLVALDTHPRIDLAIDGADEVDPNLDLVKGRGGALLREKMVEAVAERFIVVADDTKLVKGLGGSGLAMPVEVVQFCWKFNLEPLKDGFAAGREIGKFEGVVEHGLFLGMATSVIIAGKNGVENKRISKGRKGGKKKIVDPFSKKDWYDIKAPSNFNNRNVGKTLVSRTQGTKIASEGLKHRVFEVSLADLQGDEDHAYRKIRLRAEDVQGRNVLTQFWGMDFTTDKLRSLVKKWQTLIESHVDVKTTDNYTLRLFCIAFTKRRANQVKRTCYAQSSQIRQIRSKMREIMIKEASSCDLKELVAKFIPEAIGKDIEKATQGIYPLQNVFIRKVKILKAPKFDLGKLMEVHGDYTAEDVGVKVDRPADETAAEEPTEIIGA
;
A
#
# COMPACT_ATOMS: atom_id res chain seq x y z
N MET A 1 4.64 49.45 -57.72
CA MET A 1 6.01 49.15 -57.24
C MET A 1 6.21 47.65 -57.28
N ALA A 2 7.26 47.25 -58.00
CA ALA A 2 7.93 45.96 -58.19
C ALA A 2 7.27 44.64 -57.71
N SER A 3 7.01 43.78 -58.70
CA SER A 3 6.95 42.30 -58.61
C SER A 3 8.11 41.74 -59.42
N LEU A 4 8.74 40.66 -58.98
CA LEU A 4 9.73 39.92 -59.78
C LEU A 4 9.49 38.41 -59.68
N SER A 5 9.34 37.81 -60.85
CA SER A 5 9.29 36.38 -61.14
C SER A 5 9.88 36.17 -62.54
N PHE A 6 10.30 34.93 -62.84
CA PHE A 6 10.55 34.33 -64.18
C PHE A 6 11.90 34.71 -64.86
N VAL A 7 12.67 33.88 -65.60
CA VAL A 7 12.61 32.57 -66.31
C VAL A 7 14.08 32.10 -66.54
N SER A 8 14.36 30.79 -66.69
CA SER A 8 15.18 30.31 -67.84
C SER A 8 15.02 28.81 -68.09
N SER A 9 14.76 28.47 -69.35
CA SER A 9 14.54 27.13 -69.94
C SER A 9 15.56 26.87 -71.05
N SER A 10 15.92 25.60 -71.25
CA SER A 10 16.26 25.00 -72.57
C SER A 10 16.36 23.46 -72.43
N HIS A 11 15.37 22.67 -72.88
CA HIS A 11 15.11 22.08 -74.22
C HIS A 11 16.04 20.91 -74.64
N LEU A 12 15.52 19.68 -74.75
CA LEU A 12 15.24 18.95 -76.01
C LEU A 12 14.67 17.53 -75.77
N THR A 13 13.85 17.05 -76.71
CA THR A 13 13.04 15.82 -76.68
C THR A 13 13.27 14.92 -77.91
N LEU A 14 12.90 13.63 -77.78
CA LEU A 14 12.63 12.58 -78.81
C LEU A 14 13.88 11.88 -79.40
N ARG A 15 13.91 10.55 -79.68
CA ARG A 15 12.96 9.71 -80.40
C ARG A 15 13.33 8.21 -80.25
N ALA A 16 12.35 7.32 -80.41
CA ALA A 16 12.46 5.85 -80.38
C ALA A 16 13.29 5.24 -81.54
N PRO A 17 13.65 3.94 -81.44
CA PRO A 17 13.32 3.04 -82.54
C PRO A 17 12.88 1.61 -82.10
N SER A 18 12.03 1.01 -82.93
CA SER A 18 11.90 -0.44 -83.18
C SER A 18 12.12 -0.64 -84.69
N PRO A 19 12.17 -1.85 -85.27
CA PRO A 19 12.53 -3.19 -84.79
C PRO A 19 13.68 -3.80 -85.64
N ASN A 20 14.20 -4.99 -85.31
CA ASN A 20 14.58 -5.97 -86.34
C ASN A 20 14.87 -7.37 -85.77
N LEU A 21 14.30 -8.36 -86.47
CA LEU A 21 14.38 -9.78 -86.23
C LEU A 21 15.78 -10.34 -86.56
N ARG A 22 16.24 -11.30 -85.75
CA ARG A 22 17.00 -12.44 -86.25
C ARG A 22 16.73 -13.68 -85.40
N SER A 23 16.40 -14.75 -86.12
CA SER A 23 16.06 -16.09 -85.64
C SER A 23 17.31 -16.88 -85.26
N SER A 24 17.21 -17.61 -84.14
CA SER A 24 17.88 -18.90 -83.96
C SER A 24 17.18 -19.70 -82.85
N SER A 25 16.75 -20.90 -83.22
CA SER A 25 16.00 -21.86 -82.40
C SER A 25 16.85 -22.55 -81.32
N PRO A 26 16.30 -22.83 -80.13
CA PRO A 26 16.77 -23.94 -79.31
C PRO A 26 15.69 -24.99 -78.96
N ARG A 27 16.21 -26.19 -78.71
CA ARG A 27 15.61 -27.51 -78.40
C ARG A 27 14.42 -27.53 -77.42
N PRO A 28 13.61 -28.61 -77.44
CA PRO A 28 12.50 -28.76 -76.51
C PRO A 28 13.06 -29.00 -75.11
N THR A 29 12.71 -28.11 -74.19
CA THR A 29 12.89 -28.32 -72.75
C THR A 29 11.51 -28.50 -72.14
N SER A 30 11.35 -29.62 -71.44
CA SER A 30 10.16 -30.00 -70.71
C SER A 30 9.74 -28.89 -69.74
N VAL A 31 8.56 -28.33 -69.96
CA VAL A 31 7.95 -27.39 -69.03
C VAL A 31 7.46 -28.19 -67.82
N SER A 32 8.22 -28.16 -66.73
CA SER A 32 7.71 -28.55 -65.43
C SER A 32 6.86 -27.38 -64.92
N PHE A 33 5.56 -27.62 -64.73
CA PHE A 33 4.70 -26.69 -64.03
C PHE A 33 5.09 -26.68 -62.55
N SER A 34 5.98 -25.76 -62.17
CA SER A 34 6.16 -25.38 -60.78
C SER A 34 5.02 -24.44 -60.42
N VAL A 35 4.01 -24.97 -59.73
CA VAL A 35 3.08 -24.13 -58.97
C VAL A 35 3.93 -23.48 -57.88
N LYS A 36 4.37 -22.24 -58.09
CA LYS A 36 4.89 -21.41 -57.01
C LYS A 36 3.75 -21.25 -56.01
N ALA A 37 3.80 -21.98 -54.90
CA ALA A 37 3.01 -21.67 -53.73
C ALA A 37 3.33 -20.21 -53.37
N GLN A 38 2.36 -19.31 -53.58
CA GLN A 38 2.44 -17.97 -53.02
C GLN A 38 2.57 -18.14 -51.51
N SER A 39 3.73 -17.77 -50.96
CA SER A 39 3.87 -17.54 -49.53
C SER A 39 2.91 -16.40 -49.17
N VAL A 40 1.75 -16.75 -48.60
CA VAL A 40 0.79 -15.75 -48.11
C VAL A 40 1.51 -14.95 -47.04
N ALA A 41 1.75 -13.67 -47.28
CA ALA A 41 2.30 -12.79 -46.27
C ALA A 41 1.23 -12.66 -45.17
N LEU A 42 1.49 -13.26 -44.01
CA LEU A 42 0.60 -13.19 -42.85
C LEU A 42 0.39 -11.72 -42.48
N SER A 43 -0.87 -11.33 -42.31
CA SER A 43 -1.22 -9.98 -41.84
C SER A 43 -0.87 -9.84 -40.36
N GLN A 44 -0.82 -8.60 -39.86
CA GLN A 44 -0.54 -8.35 -38.44
C GLN A 44 -1.59 -9.00 -37.52
N ASP A 45 -2.86 -9.04 -37.94
CA ASP A 45 -3.91 -9.68 -37.16
C ASP A 45 -3.81 -11.22 -37.20
N ASP A 46 -3.29 -11.81 -38.28
CA ASP A 46 -2.98 -13.24 -38.33
C ASP A 46 -1.87 -13.59 -37.33
N LEU A 47 -0.82 -12.75 -37.21
CA LEU A 47 0.24 -12.93 -36.23
C LEU A 47 -0.29 -12.83 -34.79
N LYS A 48 -1.12 -11.82 -34.50
CA LYS A 48 -1.76 -11.69 -33.19
C LYS A 48 -2.61 -12.91 -32.83
N LYS A 49 -3.38 -13.42 -33.79
CA LYS A 49 -4.21 -14.61 -33.63
C LYS A 49 -3.37 -15.86 -33.36
N LEU A 50 -2.28 -16.06 -34.10
CA LEU A 50 -1.35 -17.19 -33.87
C LEU A 50 -0.70 -17.14 -32.48
N ALA A 51 -0.28 -15.96 -32.02
CA ALA A 51 0.26 -15.79 -30.67
C ALA A 51 -0.79 -16.09 -29.59
N ALA A 52 -2.02 -15.62 -29.79
CA ALA A 52 -3.14 -15.84 -28.89
C ALA A 52 -3.55 -17.32 -28.80
N GLU A 53 -3.69 -18.01 -29.93
CA GLU A 53 -4.01 -19.44 -29.98
C GLU A 53 -2.97 -20.28 -29.24
N LYS A 54 -1.68 -19.94 -29.43
CA LYS A 54 -0.58 -20.62 -28.74
C LYS A 54 -0.58 -20.39 -27.22
N ALA A 55 -1.02 -19.21 -26.76
CA ALA A 55 -1.17 -18.93 -25.33
C ALA A 55 -2.30 -19.75 -24.71
N VAL A 56 -3.41 -19.88 -25.44
CA VAL A 56 -4.62 -20.60 -24.98
C VAL A 56 -4.39 -22.10 -24.82
N GLU A 57 -3.46 -22.71 -25.57
CA GLU A 57 -3.03 -24.11 -25.35
C GLU A 57 -2.53 -24.40 -23.92
N SER A 58 -2.11 -23.36 -23.18
CA SER A 58 -1.59 -23.50 -21.81
C SER A 58 -2.69 -23.53 -20.73
N ILE A 59 -3.95 -23.35 -21.13
CA ILE A 59 -5.14 -23.36 -20.25
C ILE A 59 -5.61 -24.80 -20.04
N LYS A 60 -6.00 -25.12 -18.81
CA LYS A 60 -6.61 -26.40 -18.44
C LYS A 60 -8.02 -26.16 -17.87
N PRO A 61 -8.92 -27.15 -17.95
CA PRO A 61 -10.21 -27.09 -17.24
C PRO A 61 -10.02 -26.80 -15.74
N GLY A 62 -10.96 -26.08 -15.14
CA GLY A 62 -10.91 -25.71 -13.71
C GLY A 62 -10.06 -24.48 -13.37
N MET A 63 -9.41 -23.83 -14.33
CA MET A 63 -8.52 -22.69 -14.08
C MET A 63 -9.25 -21.36 -13.92
N VAL A 64 -8.69 -20.50 -13.08
CA VAL A 64 -9.06 -19.09 -12.93
C VAL A 64 -8.15 -18.26 -13.83
N LEU A 65 -8.76 -17.52 -14.75
CA LEU A 65 -8.05 -16.83 -15.83
C LEU A 65 -8.12 -15.31 -15.69
N GLY A 66 -6.98 -14.63 -15.75
CA GLY A 66 -6.90 -13.20 -15.98
C GLY A 66 -7.05 -12.91 -17.48
N LEU A 67 -8.13 -12.22 -17.86
CA LEU A 67 -8.43 -11.90 -19.26
C LEU A 67 -7.91 -10.49 -19.59
N GLY A 68 -6.83 -10.42 -20.37
CA GLY A 68 -6.15 -9.20 -20.76
C GLY A 68 -6.97 -8.23 -21.62
N THR A 69 -6.42 -7.04 -21.86
CA THR A 69 -7.05 -5.98 -22.65
C THR A 69 -6.15 -5.57 -23.81
N GLY A 70 -6.69 -5.62 -25.03
CA GLY A 70 -5.99 -5.14 -26.22
C GLY A 70 -6.34 -5.92 -27.47
N SER A 71 -5.83 -5.47 -28.62
CA SER A 71 -6.13 -6.12 -29.90
C SER A 71 -5.63 -7.56 -29.99
N THR A 72 -4.50 -7.89 -29.35
CA THR A 72 -3.95 -9.25 -29.32
C THR A 72 -4.67 -10.11 -28.27
N ALA A 73 -4.92 -9.56 -27.07
CA ALA A 73 -5.62 -10.27 -25.99
C ALA A 73 -7.07 -10.63 -26.38
N ALA A 74 -7.74 -9.79 -27.18
CA ALA A 74 -9.08 -10.06 -27.69
C ALA A 74 -9.16 -11.38 -28.48
N PHE A 75 -8.14 -11.72 -29.28
CA PHE A 75 -8.12 -13.01 -29.99
C PHE A 75 -7.98 -14.21 -29.04
N ALA A 76 -7.30 -14.03 -27.89
CA ALA A 76 -7.20 -15.09 -26.88
C ALA A 76 -8.55 -15.32 -26.21
N VAL A 77 -9.27 -14.25 -25.88
CA VAL A 77 -10.63 -14.32 -25.32
C VAL A 77 -11.61 -15.00 -26.29
N ASP A 78 -11.56 -14.64 -27.59
CA ASP A 78 -12.38 -15.30 -28.62
C ASP A 78 -12.10 -16.80 -28.71
N GLN A 79 -10.82 -17.20 -28.64
CA GLN A 79 -10.43 -18.61 -28.73
C GLN A 79 -10.87 -19.39 -27.48
N ILE A 80 -10.79 -18.79 -26.29
CA ILE A 80 -11.31 -19.39 -25.04
C ILE A 80 -12.82 -19.62 -25.16
N GLY A 81 -13.57 -18.64 -25.66
CA GLY A 81 -15.01 -18.77 -25.89
C GLY A 81 -15.37 -19.93 -26.84
N LYS A 82 -14.62 -20.08 -27.94
CA LYS A 82 -14.79 -21.20 -28.88
C LYS A 82 -14.53 -22.56 -28.23
N LEU A 83 -13.46 -22.67 -27.43
CA LEU A 83 -13.11 -23.92 -26.74
C LEU A 83 -14.12 -24.30 -25.65
N LEU A 84 -14.73 -23.31 -24.98
CA LEU A 84 -15.86 -23.54 -24.08
C LEU A 84 -17.10 -24.01 -24.82
N SER A 85 -17.48 -23.33 -25.92
CA SER A 85 -18.67 -23.69 -26.69
C SER A 85 -18.57 -25.07 -27.34
N SER A 86 -17.37 -25.52 -27.69
CA SER A 86 -17.10 -26.85 -28.24
C SER A 86 -16.93 -27.93 -27.16
N GLY A 87 -16.98 -27.58 -25.88
CA GLY A 87 -16.86 -28.50 -24.74
C GLY A 87 -15.44 -29.01 -24.46
N GLN A 88 -14.42 -28.50 -25.16
CA GLN A 88 -13.02 -28.88 -24.93
C GLN A 88 -12.46 -28.28 -23.63
N LEU A 89 -12.95 -27.10 -23.24
CA LEU A 89 -12.72 -26.49 -21.93
C LEU A 89 -14.01 -26.48 -21.12
N HIS A 90 -13.88 -26.69 -19.81
CA HIS A 90 -14.98 -26.64 -18.85
C HIS A 90 -14.47 -26.12 -17.50
N ASP A 91 -15.39 -25.67 -16.65
CA ASP A 91 -15.13 -25.18 -15.28
C ASP A 91 -14.11 -24.03 -15.19
N ILE A 92 -14.03 -23.17 -16.21
CA ILE A 92 -13.16 -21.99 -16.16
C ILE A 92 -13.95 -20.76 -15.69
N VAL A 93 -13.27 -19.87 -14.98
CA VAL A 93 -13.79 -18.55 -14.61
C VAL A 93 -12.80 -17.46 -15.01
N GLY A 94 -13.31 -16.34 -15.54
CA GLY A 94 -12.53 -15.22 -16.03
C GLY A 94 -12.61 -13.99 -15.12
N ILE A 95 -11.49 -13.31 -14.95
CA ILE A 95 -11.38 -12.00 -14.29
C ILE A 95 -10.87 -11.00 -15.34
N PRO A 96 -11.70 -10.06 -15.81
CA PRO A 96 -11.34 -9.15 -16.89
C PRO A 96 -10.48 -7.97 -16.43
N THR A 97 -9.46 -7.60 -17.22
CA THR A 97 -8.61 -6.43 -16.94
C THR A 97 -9.23 -5.10 -17.38
N SER A 98 -10.37 -5.10 -18.08
CA SER A 98 -11.12 -3.89 -18.43
C SER A 98 -12.61 -4.19 -18.65
N LYS A 99 -13.44 -3.13 -18.66
CA LYS A 99 -14.86 -3.25 -19.01
C LYS A 99 -15.05 -3.75 -20.44
N ARG A 100 -14.16 -3.36 -21.36
CA ARG A 100 -14.17 -3.85 -22.75
C ARG A 100 -14.00 -5.36 -22.82
N THR A 101 -13.04 -5.91 -22.07
CA THR A 101 -12.82 -7.36 -22.02
C THR A 101 -13.97 -8.07 -21.31
N GLU A 102 -14.55 -7.46 -20.28
CA GLU A 102 -15.75 -7.99 -19.61
C GLU A 102 -16.92 -8.19 -20.58
N ASP A 103 -17.22 -7.15 -21.37
CA ASP A 103 -18.31 -7.18 -22.35
C ASP A 103 -18.08 -8.25 -23.43
N GLN A 104 -16.83 -8.36 -23.94
CA GLN A 104 -16.45 -9.39 -24.91
C GLN A 104 -16.61 -10.80 -24.32
N ALA A 105 -16.04 -11.05 -23.14
CA ALA A 105 -16.08 -12.37 -22.52
C ALA A 105 -17.51 -12.82 -22.19
N ARG A 106 -18.36 -11.87 -21.75
CA ARG A 106 -19.79 -12.12 -21.51
C ARG A 106 -20.54 -12.49 -22.80
N SER A 107 -20.23 -11.83 -23.92
CA SER A 107 -20.84 -12.15 -25.21
C SER A 107 -20.50 -13.56 -25.74
N LEU A 108 -19.36 -14.10 -25.30
CA LEU A 108 -18.85 -15.42 -25.66
C LEU A 108 -19.25 -16.52 -24.68
N GLY A 109 -20.03 -16.18 -23.63
CA GLY A 109 -20.49 -17.14 -22.63
C GLY A 109 -19.43 -17.57 -21.61
N ILE A 110 -18.36 -16.80 -21.44
CA ILE A 110 -17.32 -17.09 -20.43
C ILE A 110 -17.84 -16.68 -19.04
N PRO A 111 -17.87 -17.58 -18.04
CA PRO A 111 -18.25 -17.22 -16.67
C PRO A 111 -17.26 -16.21 -16.08
N LEU A 112 -17.76 -15.13 -15.49
CA LEU A 112 -16.93 -14.05 -14.94
C LEU A 112 -17.07 -13.96 -13.42
N VAL A 113 -15.94 -13.71 -12.75
CA VAL A 113 -15.87 -13.46 -11.31
C VAL A 113 -15.09 -12.19 -11.04
N ALA A 114 -15.28 -11.61 -9.86
CA ALA A 114 -14.50 -10.47 -9.40
C ALA A 114 -13.19 -10.93 -8.74
N LEU A 115 -12.15 -10.10 -8.81
CA LEU A 115 -10.90 -10.35 -8.11
C LEU A 115 -11.12 -10.47 -6.59
N ASP A 116 -12.06 -9.71 -6.04
CA ASP A 116 -12.41 -9.71 -4.61
C ASP A 116 -12.97 -11.06 -4.13
N THR A 117 -13.69 -11.77 -5.00
CA THR A 117 -14.30 -13.07 -4.65
C THR A 117 -13.36 -14.24 -4.92
N HIS A 118 -12.32 -14.03 -5.74
CA HIS A 118 -11.35 -15.05 -6.09
C HIS A 118 -9.92 -14.48 -6.16
N PRO A 119 -9.21 -14.40 -5.02
CA PRO A 119 -7.94 -13.68 -4.91
C PRO A 119 -6.73 -14.46 -5.48
N ARG A 120 -6.94 -15.62 -6.11
CA ARG A 120 -5.89 -16.45 -6.72
C ARG A 120 -6.21 -16.64 -8.19
N ILE A 121 -5.27 -16.26 -9.07
CA ILE A 121 -5.39 -16.42 -10.52
C ILE A 121 -4.32 -17.41 -10.98
N ASP A 122 -4.71 -18.46 -11.70
CA ASP A 122 -3.78 -19.50 -12.14
C ASP A 122 -2.96 -19.08 -13.37
N LEU A 123 -3.58 -18.28 -14.24
CA LEU A 123 -2.96 -17.80 -15.47
C LEU A 123 -3.60 -16.48 -15.94
N ALA A 124 -2.79 -15.45 -16.18
CA ALA A 124 -3.18 -14.25 -16.90
C ALA A 124 -2.60 -14.27 -18.32
N ILE A 125 -3.39 -13.88 -19.31
CA ILE A 125 -2.95 -13.68 -20.70
C ILE A 125 -3.23 -12.23 -21.09
N ASP A 126 -2.20 -11.48 -21.47
CA ASP A 126 -2.38 -10.11 -21.95
C ASP A 126 -1.35 -9.72 -23.02
N GLY A 127 -1.60 -8.63 -23.74
CA GLY A 127 -0.67 -8.01 -24.66
C GLY A 127 0.32 -7.06 -23.98
N ALA A 128 1.33 -6.64 -24.74
CA ALA A 128 2.30 -5.64 -24.34
C ALA A 128 2.45 -4.54 -25.42
N ASP A 129 2.80 -3.33 -24.98
CA ASP A 129 3.13 -2.22 -25.86
C ASP A 129 4.58 -2.30 -26.34
N GLU A 130 5.48 -2.74 -25.47
CA GLU A 130 6.90 -3.04 -25.78
C GLU A 130 7.37 -4.25 -24.97
N VAL A 131 8.28 -5.02 -25.57
CA VAL A 131 8.94 -6.16 -24.94
C VAL A 131 10.44 -6.05 -25.16
N ASP A 132 11.23 -6.02 -24.09
CA ASP A 132 12.69 -5.99 -24.16
C ASP A 132 13.31 -7.41 -24.18
N PRO A 133 14.64 -7.55 -24.37
CA PRO A 133 15.29 -8.86 -24.38
C PRO A 133 15.27 -9.59 -23.03
N ASN A 134 15.04 -8.89 -21.91
CA ASN A 134 14.90 -9.45 -20.57
C ASN A 134 13.47 -9.90 -20.26
N LEU A 135 12.54 -9.71 -21.21
CA LEU A 135 11.09 -9.93 -21.06
C LEU A 135 10.43 -8.93 -20.09
N ASP A 136 11.07 -7.79 -19.86
CA ASP A 136 10.44 -6.64 -19.22
C ASP A 136 9.53 -5.94 -20.23
N LEU A 137 8.41 -5.39 -19.74
CA LEU A 137 7.36 -4.84 -20.62
C LEU A 137 7.05 -3.38 -20.31
N VAL A 138 6.62 -2.66 -21.36
CA VAL A 138 5.78 -1.47 -21.23
C VAL A 138 4.34 -1.86 -21.59
N LYS A 139 3.39 -1.44 -20.76
CA LYS A 139 1.94 -1.62 -20.95
C LYS A 139 1.19 -0.36 -20.52
N GLY A 140 -0.11 -0.31 -20.81
CA GLY A 140 -1.01 0.75 -20.35
C GLY A 140 -1.48 1.73 -21.41
N ARG A 141 -1.07 1.60 -22.68
CA ARG A 141 -1.58 2.47 -23.76
C ARG A 141 -3.06 2.22 -24.09
N GLY A 142 -3.63 1.13 -23.59
CA GLY A 142 -5.05 0.76 -23.73
C GLY A 142 -6.01 1.43 -22.74
N GLY A 143 -5.51 2.21 -21.77
CA GLY A 143 -6.34 2.96 -20.82
C GLY A 143 -6.95 2.15 -19.68
N ALA A 144 -6.40 0.96 -19.39
CA ALA A 144 -6.83 0.10 -18.27
C ALA A 144 -5.63 -0.31 -17.37
N LEU A 145 -4.61 0.53 -17.29
CA LEU A 145 -3.28 0.20 -16.74
C LEU A 145 -3.37 -0.33 -15.30
N LEU A 146 -4.09 0.35 -14.41
CA LEU A 146 -4.18 -0.08 -13.00
C LEU A 146 -4.84 -1.46 -12.86
N ARG A 147 -5.94 -1.69 -13.58
CA ARG A 147 -6.68 -2.96 -13.50
C ARG A 147 -5.90 -4.11 -14.13
N GLU A 148 -5.21 -3.86 -15.25
CA GLU A 148 -4.24 -4.79 -15.84
C GLU A 148 -3.18 -5.19 -14.79
N LYS A 149 -2.55 -4.21 -14.14
CA LYS A 149 -1.52 -4.44 -13.13
C LYS A 149 -1.99 -5.31 -11.96
N MET A 150 -3.19 -5.01 -11.43
CA MET A 150 -3.74 -5.75 -10.28
C MET A 150 -3.98 -7.22 -10.60
N VAL A 151 -4.58 -7.51 -11.76
CA VAL A 151 -4.89 -8.89 -12.18
C VAL A 151 -3.59 -9.65 -12.50
N GLU A 152 -2.67 -9.03 -13.23
CA GLU A 152 -1.41 -9.67 -13.65
C GLU A 152 -0.44 -9.91 -12.48
N ALA A 153 -0.41 -9.02 -11.49
CA ALA A 153 0.45 -9.17 -10.31
C ALA A 153 0.01 -10.32 -9.39
N VAL A 154 -1.27 -10.68 -9.40
CA VAL A 154 -1.85 -11.75 -8.57
C VAL A 154 -1.80 -13.11 -9.28
N ALA A 155 -1.50 -13.15 -10.58
CA ALA A 155 -1.46 -14.38 -11.36
C ALA A 155 -0.21 -15.22 -11.08
N GLU A 156 -0.40 -16.53 -10.87
CA GLU A 156 0.69 -17.50 -10.68
C GLU A 156 1.55 -17.63 -11.93
N ARG A 157 0.94 -17.49 -13.11
CA ARG A 157 1.61 -17.40 -14.41
C ARG A 157 1.07 -16.23 -15.18
N PHE A 158 1.96 -15.46 -15.80
CA PHE A 158 1.61 -14.38 -16.71
C PHE A 158 2.23 -14.63 -18.09
N ILE A 159 1.38 -14.88 -19.08
CA ILE A 159 1.78 -15.10 -20.48
C ILE A 159 1.48 -13.83 -21.26
N VAL A 160 2.52 -13.27 -21.87
CA VAL A 160 2.39 -12.10 -22.74
C VAL A 160 2.28 -12.57 -24.18
N VAL A 161 1.31 -12.03 -24.92
CA VAL A 161 1.13 -12.27 -26.36
C VAL A 161 1.46 -11.00 -27.15
N ALA A 162 2.43 -11.10 -28.06
CA ALA A 162 2.89 -9.96 -28.85
C ALA A 162 3.25 -10.37 -30.28
N ASP A 163 3.16 -9.42 -31.20
CA ASP A 163 3.74 -9.53 -32.53
C ASP A 163 5.19 -9.01 -32.55
N ASP A 164 5.95 -9.41 -33.57
CA ASP A 164 7.37 -9.06 -33.71
C ASP A 164 7.66 -7.54 -33.72
N THR A 165 6.68 -6.70 -34.09
CA THR A 165 6.82 -5.24 -34.05
C THR A 165 6.93 -4.65 -32.64
N LYS A 166 6.57 -5.41 -31.61
CA LYS A 166 6.63 -4.97 -30.20
C LYS A 166 7.99 -5.20 -29.55
N LEU A 167 8.90 -5.89 -30.23
CA LEU A 167 10.24 -6.15 -29.74
C LEU A 167 11.12 -4.90 -29.82
N VAL A 168 11.69 -4.50 -28.68
CA VAL A 168 12.62 -3.38 -28.57
C VAL A 168 13.98 -3.85 -28.02
N LYS A 169 15.05 -3.11 -28.30
CA LYS A 169 16.39 -3.41 -27.74
C LYS A 169 16.49 -3.09 -26.24
N GLY A 170 15.64 -2.19 -25.77
CA GLY A 170 15.46 -1.78 -24.38
C GLY A 170 14.17 -0.96 -24.27
N LEU A 171 13.52 -0.99 -23.10
CA LEU A 171 12.26 -0.27 -22.88
C LEU A 171 12.40 1.23 -23.18
N GLY A 172 11.43 1.80 -23.88
CA GLY A 172 11.48 3.16 -24.43
C GLY A 172 12.08 3.22 -25.85
N GLY A 173 12.54 2.11 -26.40
CA GLY A 173 13.15 2.03 -27.73
C GLY A 173 12.21 2.36 -28.89
N SER A 174 10.89 2.36 -28.66
CA SER A 174 9.91 2.79 -29.67
C SER A 174 9.82 4.31 -29.85
N GLY A 175 10.37 5.08 -28.90
CA GLY A 175 10.23 6.55 -28.84
C GLY A 175 8.83 7.05 -28.45
N LEU A 176 7.89 6.14 -28.17
CA LEU A 176 6.55 6.47 -27.72
C LEU A 176 6.51 6.70 -26.20
N ALA A 177 5.57 7.55 -25.75
CA ALA A 177 5.44 7.89 -24.34
C ALA A 177 5.15 6.67 -23.45
N MET A 178 5.67 6.71 -22.22
CA MET A 178 5.46 5.70 -21.19
C MET A 178 4.14 5.99 -20.45
N PRO A 179 3.17 5.05 -20.41
CA PRO A 179 1.90 5.27 -19.72
C PRO A 179 2.08 5.40 -18.21
N VAL A 180 1.53 6.46 -17.60
CA VAL A 180 1.49 6.65 -16.14
C VAL A 180 0.07 7.02 -15.76
N GLU A 181 -0.49 6.37 -14.74
CA GLU A 181 -1.77 6.77 -14.15
C GLU A 181 -1.51 7.67 -12.93
N VAL A 182 -1.92 8.93 -13.06
CA VAL A 182 -1.81 9.97 -12.03
C VAL A 182 -3.18 10.46 -11.61
N VAL A 183 -3.36 10.82 -10.34
CA VAL A 183 -4.53 11.63 -9.95
C VAL A 183 -4.41 13.01 -10.59
N GLN A 184 -5.56 13.62 -10.92
CA GLN A 184 -5.65 14.83 -11.75
C GLN A 184 -4.95 16.07 -11.17
N PHE A 185 -4.57 16.05 -9.90
CA PHE A 185 -3.88 17.13 -9.21
C PHE A 185 -2.36 17.10 -9.48
N CYS A 186 -1.77 18.22 -9.91
CA CYS A 186 -0.32 18.41 -10.09
C CYS A 186 0.41 17.61 -11.19
N TRP A 187 -0.27 17.10 -12.23
CA TRP A 187 0.36 16.31 -13.30
C TRP A 187 1.47 17.01 -14.13
N LYS A 188 1.54 18.36 -14.11
CA LYS A 188 2.44 19.16 -14.97
C LYS A 188 3.92 19.21 -14.52
N PHE A 189 4.31 18.53 -13.45
CA PHE A 189 5.64 18.65 -12.85
C PHE A 189 6.74 17.78 -13.50
N ASN A 190 6.44 16.94 -14.50
CA ASN A 190 7.29 15.79 -14.84
C ASN A 190 7.66 15.72 -16.34
N LEU A 191 8.63 16.54 -16.77
CA LEU A 191 9.11 16.58 -18.17
C LEU A 191 10.59 16.20 -18.35
N GLU A 192 11.18 15.37 -17.47
CA GLU A 192 12.54 14.84 -17.71
C GLU A 192 12.56 13.37 -18.18
N PRO A 193 13.40 13.00 -19.19
CA PRO A 193 13.49 11.64 -19.70
C PRO A 193 14.16 10.64 -18.75
N LEU A 194 13.63 9.41 -18.71
CA LEU A 194 14.09 8.32 -17.86
C LEU A 194 15.31 7.60 -18.47
N LYS A 195 16.34 7.31 -17.65
CA LYS A 195 17.58 6.62 -18.09
C LYS A 195 17.72 5.17 -17.57
N ASP A 196 17.04 4.80 -16.48
CA ASP A 196 17.05 3.46 -15.88
C ASP A 196 15.60 3.08 -15.49
N GLY A 197 15.03 2.04 -16.11
CA GLY A 197 13.64 1.62 -15.88
C GLY A 197 13.34 1.12 -14.46
N PHE A 198 14.28 0.44 -13.80
CA PHE A 198 14.05 -0.07 -12.44
C PHE A 198 14.20 1.04 -11.39
N ALA A 199 15.16 1.96 -11.58
CA ALA A 199 15.26 3.16 -10.74
C ALA A 199 14.06 4.07 -10.99
N ALA A 200 13.68 4.29 -12.25
CA ALA A 200 12.51 5.06 -12.63
C ALA A 200 11.24 4.50 -12.01
N GLY A 201 10.98 3.18 -12.08
CA GLY A 201 9.79 2.60 -11.44
C GLY A 201 9.74 2.88 -9.93
N ARG A 202 10.89 2.75 -9.23
CA ARG A 202 10.98 3.08 -7.80
C ARG A 202 10.82 4.57 -7.50
N GLU A 203 11.26 5.45 -8.38
CA GLU A 203 11.11 6.90 -8.23
C GLU A 203 9.68 7.34 -8.55
N ILE A 204 9.10 6.81 -9.62
CA ILE A 204 7.73 7.07 -10.05
C ILE A 204 6.73 6.67 -8.97
N GLY A 205 6.88 5.47 -8.38
CA GLY A 205 6.01 5.02 -7.28
C GLY A 205 6.18 5.79 -5.96
N LYS A 206 7.22 6.61 -5.81
CA LYS A 206 7.41 7.49 -4.64
C LYS A 206 6.77 8.86 -4.80
N PHE A 207 6.33 9.23 -6.00
CA PHE A 207 5.68 10.51 -6.20
C PHE A 207 4.27 10.52 -5.62
N GLU A 208 3.98 11.59 -4.87
CA GLU A 208 2.65 11.82 -4.33
C GLU A 208 1.65 11.99 -5.47
N GLY A 209 0.62 11.13 -5.51
CA GLY A 209 -0.43 11.15 -6.52
C GLY A 209 -0.20 10.29 -7.76
N VAL A 210 0.92 9.56 -7.85
CA VAL A 210 1.02 8.46 -8.80
C VAL A 210 0.31 7.24 -8.23
N VAL A 211 -0.64 6.70 -8.99
CA VAL A 211 -1.38 5.50 -8.59
C VAL A 211 -0.66 4.25 -9.10
N GLU A 212 -0.21 4.23 -10.35
CA GLU A 212 0.56 3.13 -10.94
C GLU A 212 1.31 3.56 -12.22
N HIS A 213 2.28 2.76 -12.68
CA HIS A 213 3.09 3.04 -13.88
C HIS A 213 3.14 1.87 -14.88
N GLY A 214 3.36 2.19 -16.15
CA GLY A 214 3.38 1.24 -17.28
C GLY A 214 4.54 0.25 -17.34
N LEU A 215 5.48 0.27 -16.39
CA LEU A 215 6.63 -0.65 -16.36
C LEU A 215 6.27 -1.97 -15.65
N PHE A 216 6.23 -3.08 -16.38
CA PHE A 216 5.94 -4.44 -15.86
C PHE A 216 7.25 -5.24 -15.82
N LEU A 217 8.07 -4.92 -14.83
CA LEU A 217 9.44 -5.43 -14.71
C LEU A 217 9.45 -6.77 -13.95
N GLY A 218 9.98 -7.82 -14.57
CA GLY A 218 10.09 -9.15 -13.97
C GLY A 218 8.75 -9.88 -13.69
N MET A 219 7.64 -9.42 -14.27
CA MET A 219 6.31 -10.00 -14.07
C MET A 219 5.98 -11.12 -15.07
N ALA A 220 6.47 -11.02 -16.31
CA ALA A 220 6.17 -12.00 -17.36
C ALA A 220 6.83 -13.35 -17.07
N THR A 221 6.04 -14.42 -17.07
CA THR A 221 6.56 -15.79 -16.96
C THR A 221 7.08 -16.31 -18.30
N SER A 222 6.38 -15.95 -19.38
CA SER A 222 6.79 -16.23 -20.75
C SER A 222 6.18 -15.21 -21.71
N VAL A 223 6.89 -14.94 -22.80
CA VAL A 223 6.39 -14.11 -23.90
C VAL A 223 6.29 -14.99 -25.15
N ILE A 224 5.10 -15.01 -25.75
CA ILE A 224 4.82 -15.67 -27.01
C ILE A 224 4.83 -14.62 -28.11
N ILE A 225 5.76 -14.77 -29.05
CA ILE A 225 5.99 -13.82 -30.13
C ILE A 225 5.67 -14.50 -31.45
N ALA A 226 4.72 -13.94 -32.20
CA ALA A 226 4.46 -14.35 -33.57
C ALA A 226 5.14 -13.39 -34.55
N GLY A 227 5.96 -13.92 -35.45
CA GLY A 227 6.60 -13.15 -36.51
C GLY A 227 6.62 -13.92 -37.83
N LYS A 228 7.24 -13.33 -38.85
CA LYS A 228 7.31 -13.91 -40.21
C LYS A 228 7.96 -15.30 -40.28
N ASN A 229 8.76 -15.66 -39.27
CA ASN A 229 9.47 -16.93 -39.18
C ASN A 229 8.75 -17.99 -38.31
N GLY A 230 7.55 -17.69 -37.81
CA GLY A 230 6.76 -18.57 -36.94
C GLY A 230 6.50 -18.02 -35.54
N VAL A 231 5.97 -18.86 -34.64
CA VAL A 231 5.66 -18.51 -33.25
C VAL A 231 6.79 -19.00 -32.33
N GLU A 232 7.45 -18.07 -31.63
CA GLU A 232 8.51 -18.35 -30.65
C GLU A 232 7.97 -18.17 -29.23
N ASN A 233 8.24 -19.14 -28.34
CA ASN A 233 7.91 -19.03 -26.92
C ASN A 233 9.18 -18.78 -26.11
N LYS A 234 9.41 -17.51 -25.73
CA LYS A 234 10.53 -17.12 -24.89
C LYS A 234 10.15 -17.29 -23.42
N ARG A 235 10.79 -18.23 -22.76
CA ARG A 235 10.64 -18.47 -21.33
C ARG A 235 11.87 -17.97 -20.59
N ILE A 236 11.67 -17.43 -19.39
CA ILE A 236 12.77 -17.22 -18.46
C ILE A 236 13.26 -18.62 -18.06
N SER A 237 14.36 -19.08 -18.67
CA SER A 237 15.05 -20.26 -18.15
C SER A 237 15.47 -19.92 -16.72
N LYS A 238 15.03 -20.71 -15.74
CA LYS A 238 15.54 -20.62 -14.37
C LYS A 238 17.01 -21.01 -14.43
N GLY A 239 17.88 -20.06 -14.78
CA GLY A 239 19.32 -20.19 -14.68
C GLY A 239 19.63 -20.70 -13.29
N ARG A 240 20.40 -21.79 -13.25
CA ARG A 240 20.93 -22.46 -12.07
C ARG A 240 21.61 -21.39 -11.20
N LYS A 241 20.88 -20.80 -10.25
CA LYS A 241 21.44 -19.84 -9.29
C LYS A 241 22.32 -20.64 -8.35
N GLY A 242 23.64 -20.55 -8.57
CA GLY A 242 24.62 -20.73 -7.51
C GLY A 242 24.16 -19.96 -6.27
N GLY A 243 24.40 -20.53 -5.08
CA GLY A 243 23.80 -20.20 -3.79
C GLY A 243 23.87 -18.73 -3.36
N LYS A 244 23.13 -17.85 -4.05
CA LYS A 244 22.67 -16.58 -3.53
C LYS A 244 21.38 -16.89 -2.81
N LYS A 245 21.38 -16.73 -1.47
CA LYS A 245 20.20 -16.83 -0.60
C LYS A 245 18.99 -16.28 -1.36
N LYS A 246 17.96 -17.10 -1.55
CA LYS A 246 16.68 -16.64 -2.11
C LYS A 246 16.32 -15.33 -1.40
N ILE A 247 16.07 -14.27 -2.16
CA ILE A 247 15.52 -13.02 -1.62
C ILE A 247 14.10 -13.39 -1.23
N VAL A 248 13.94 -13.79 0.03
CA VAL A 248 12.64 -14.12 0.62
C VAL A 248 12.00 -12.80 1.00
N ASP A 249 10.77 -12.58 0.56
CA ASP A 249 9.99 -11.40 0.92
C ASP A 249 9.98 -11.23 2.45
N PRO A 250 10.47 -10.08 2.98
CA PRO A 250 10.44 -9.80 4.39
C PRO A 250 9.06 -9.92 5.04
N PHE A 251 7.96 -9.69 4.31
CA PHE A 251 6.59 -9.80 4.84
C PHE A 251 6.15 -11.25 5.10
N SER A 252 6.69 -12.22 4.35
CA SER A 252 6.40 -13.66 4.58
C SER A 252 6.84 -14.15 5.97
N LYS A 253 7.75 -13.42 6.63
CA LYS A 253 8.27 -13.72 7.97
C LYS A 253 7.58 -12.92 9.07
N LYS A 254 6.58 -12.11 8.74
CA LYS A 254 5.88 -11.25 9.71
C LYS A 254 4.51 -11.82 10.03
N ASP A 255 4.16 -11.76 11.29
CA ASP A 255 2.83 -12.09 11.78
C ASP A 255 2.10 -10.80 12.18
N TRP A 256 0.78 -10.80 12.00
CA TRP A 256 -0.09 -9.68 12.31
C TRP A 256 -0.66 -9.82 13.72
N TYR A 257 -0.66 -8.70 14.44
CA TYR A 257 -1.19 -8.58 15.79
C TYR A 257 -2.20 -7.43 15.85
N ASP A 258 -3.31 -7.66 16.53
CA ASP A 258 -4.38 -6.68 16.72
C ASP A 258 -4.13 -5.89 18.01
N ILE A 259 -4.08 -4.57 17.92
CA ILE A 259 -3.84 -3.67 19.06
C ILE A 259 -5.17 -3.38 19.75
N LYS A 260 -5.21 -3.64 21.07
CA LYS A 260 -6.41 -3.48 21.89
C LYS A 260 -6.26 -2.35 22.88
N ALA A 261 -7.22 -1.42 22.86
CA ALA A 261 -7.31 -0.31 23.80
C ALA A 261 -8.01 -0.75 25.12
N PRO A 262 -7.70 -0.06 26.24
CA PRO A 262 -8.40 -0.16 27.52
C PRO A 262 -9.92 -0.03 27.43
N SER A 263 -10.65 -0.58 28.40
CA SER A 263 -12.12 -0.50 28.52
C SER A 263 -12.67 0.93 28.64
N ASN A 264 -11.82 1.91 28.93
CA ASN A 264 -12.21 3.32 29.06
C ASN A 264 -12.54 3.99 27.73
N PHE A 265 -12.23 3.36 26.60
CA PHE A 265 -12.51 3.86 25.26
C PHE A 265 -13.63 3.05 24.63
N ASN A 266 -14.52 3.70 23.88
CA ASN A 266 -15.64 3.04 23.21
C ASN A 266 -15.16 1.97 22.21
N ASN A 267 -14.18 2.34 21.36
CA ASN A 267 -13.61 1.43 20.38
C ASN A 267 -12.32 0.80 20.92
N ARG A 268 -12.39 -0.50 21.20
CA ARG A 268 -11.25 -1.28 21.69
C ARG A 268 -10.29 -1.70 20.58
N ASN A 269 -10.72 -1.70 19.31
CA ASN A 269 -9.91 -2.10 18.18
C ASN A 269 -9.20 -0.89 17.59
N VAL A 270 -7.93 -0.72 17.96
CA VAL A 270 -7.14 0.47 17.59
C VAL A 270 -6.54 0.33 16.20
N GLY A 271 -6.09 -0.87 15.85
CA GLY A 271 -5.43 -1.15 14.58
C GLY A 271 -4.62 -2.44 14.62
N LYS A 272 -3.77 -2.65 13.60
CA LYS A 272 -2.91 -3.83 13.49
C LYS A 272 -1.45 -3.44 13.43
N THR A 273 -0.58 -4.28 13.97
CA THR A 273 0.87 -4.14 13.86
C THR A 273 1.51 -5.45 13.41
N LEU A 274 2.62 -5.33 12.71
CA LEU A 274 3.36 -6.44 12.13
C LEU A 274 4.69 -6.60 12.87
N VAL A 275 4.97 -7.83 13.30
CA VAL A 275 6.23 -8.20 13.93
C VAL A 275 6.76 -9.49 13.34
N SER A 276 8.08 -9.59 13.25
CA SER A 276 8.74 -10.80 12.77
C SER A 276 8.33 -12.00 13.64
N ARG A 277 7.98 -13.11 12.99
CA ARG A 277 7.65 -14.38 13.63
C ARG A 277 8.77 -14.78 14.60
N THR A 278 8.38 -15.37 15.72
CA THR A 278 9.32 -15.93 16.70
C THR A 278 10.27 -16.90 16.01
N GLN A 279 11.58 -16.66 16.13
CA GLN A 279 12.63 -17.50 15.57
C GLN A 279 13.70 -17.74 16.63
N GLY A 280 13.83 -19.01 17.06
CA GLY A 280 14.78 -19.40 18.09
C GLY A 280 14.57 -18.61 19.37
N THR A 281 15.59 -17.86 19.80
CA THR A 281 15.59 -17.05 21.02
C THR A 281 14.92 -15.68 20.87
N LYS A 282 14.55 -15.25 19.66
CA LYS A 282 13.88 -13.96 19.42
C LYS A 282 12.38 -14.15 19.42
N ILE A 283 11.73 -13.78 20.53
CA ILE A 283 10.29 -13.91 20.72
C ILE A 283 9.58 -12.67 20.16
N ALA A 284 8.54 -12.88 19.34
CA ALA A 284 7.76 -11.80 18.75
C ALA A 284 7.05 -10.92 19.80
N SER A 285 6.55 -11.54 20.88
CA SER A 285 5.85 -10.82 21.97
C SER A 285 6.76 -9.84 22.70
N GLU A 286 8.01 -10.21 23.00
CA GLU A 286 8.98 -9.29 23.60
C GLU A 286 9.29 -8.09 22.69
N GLY A 287 9.36 -8.33 21.38
CA GLY A 287 9.54 -7.28 20.40
C GLY A 287 8.37 -6.29 20.31
N LEU A 288 7.16 -6.69 20.73
CA LEU A 288 5.95 -5.87 20.77
C LEU A 288 5.81 -5.09 22.07
N LYS A 289 6.19 -5.71 23.19
CA LYS A 289 6.11 -5.08 24.51
C LYS A 289 6.88 -3.76 24.51
N HIS A 290 6.32 -2.80 25.24
CA HIS A 290 6.84 -1.46 25.42
C HIS A 290 6.89 -0.54 24.21
N ARG A 291 6.40 -0.99 23.04
CA ARG A 291 6.10 -0.07 21.94
C ARG A 291 4.98 0.88 22.34
N VAL A 292 5.06 2.11 21.86
CA VAL A 292 4.06 3.15 22.10
C VAL A 292 3.36 3.46 20.79
N PHE A 293 2.04 3.32 20.79
CA PHE A 293 1.15 3.65 19.69
C PHE A 293 0.51 5.01 19.97
N GLU A 294 0.49 5.89 18.98
CA GLU A 294 -0.14 7.21 19.06
C GLU A 294 -1.39 7.20 18.19
N VAL A 295 -2.57 7.38 18.80
CA VAL A 295 -3.87 7.33 18.12
C VAL A 295 -4.70 8.55 18.51
N SER A 296 -5.55 9.02 17.58
CA SER A 296 -6.49 10.10 17.84
C SER A 296 -7.56 9.67 18.83
N LEU A 297 -7.96 10.55 19.75
CA LEU A 297 -9.09 10.27 20.65
C LEU A 297 -10.41 10.16 19.87
N ALA A 298 -10.54 10.83 18.72
CA ALA A 298 -11.71 10.71 17.86
C ALA A 298 -11.93 9.27 17.38
N ASP A 299 -10.86 8.59 16.98
CA ASP A 299 -10.95 7.20 16.49
C ASP A 299 -11.27 6.21 17.62
N LEU A 300 -10.88 6.54 18.85
CA LEU A 300 -11.14 5.72 20.04
C LEU A 300 -12.56 5.91 20.60
N GLN A 301 -13.15 7.10 20.44
CA GLN A 301 -14.46 7.44 21.02
C GLN A 301 -15.59 7.50 19.99
N GLY A 302 -15.28 7.68 18.71
CA GLY A 302 -16.24 7.92 17.62
C GLY A 302 -16.72 9.38 17.54
N ASP A 303 -15.97 10.33 18.10
CA ASP A 303 -16.36 11.75 18.16
C ASP A 303 -15.26 12.64 17.57
N GLU A 304 -15.58 13.32 16.46
CA GLU A 304 -14.66 14.19 15.73
C GLU A 304 -14.28 15.46 16.50
N ASP A 305 -15.09 15.92 17.45
CA ASP A 305 -14.79 17.12 18.25
C ASP A 305 -13.49 16.96 19.06
N HIS A 306 -13.09 15.71 19.31
CA HIS A 306 -11.89 15.35 20.05
C HIS A 306 -10.69 14.95 19.17
N ALA A 307 -10.75 15.17 17.85
CA ALA A 307 -9.70 14.74 16.91
C ALA A 307 -8.31 15.35 17.15
N TYR A 308 -8.24 16.52 17.79
CA TYR A 308 -6.98 17.19 18.09
C TYR A 308 -6.21 16.59 19.27
N ARG A 309 -6.75 15.59 19.94
CA ARG A 309 -6.13 14.94 21.10
C ARG A 309 -5.53 13.62 20.67
N LYS A 310 -4.23 13.46 20.96
CA LYS A 310 -3.49 12.24 20.67
C LYS A 310 -3.26 11.48 21.96
N ILE A 311 -3.72 10.25 22.01
CA ILE A 311 -3.51 9.32 23.12
C ILE A 311 -2.32 8.41 22.77
N ARG A 312 -1.42 8.25 23.73
CA ARG A 312 -0.29 7.33 23.64
C ARG A 312 -0.60 6.09 24.46
N LEU A 313 -0.67 4.96 23.80
CA LEU A 313 -0.93 3.65 24.39
C LEU A 313 0.36 2.81 24.32
N ARG A 314 0.85 2.32 25.45
CA ARG A 314 2.03 1.44 25.51
C ARG A 314 1.57 -0.01 25.55
N ALA A 315 2.14 -0.87 24.71
CA ALA A 315 1.95 -2.32 24.83
C ALA A 315 2.58 -2.83 26.13
N GLU A 316 1.80 -3.48 26.97
CA GLU A 316 2.31 -4.11 28.20
C GLU A 316 2.37 -5.62 28.06
N ASP A 317 1.31 -6.22 27.51
CA ASP A 317 1.25 -7.67 27.32
C ASP A 317 0.66 -8.08 25.97
N VAL A 318 0.92 -9.33 25.58
CA VAL A 318 0.45 -9.92 24.33
C VAL A 318 -0.20 -11.27 24.62
N GLN A 319 -1.47 -11.41 24.26
CA GLN A 319 -2.25 -12.64 24.42
C GLN A 319 -2.66 -13.16 23.04
N GLY A 320 -2.08 -14.27 22.61
CA GLY A 320 -2.26 -14.79 21.26
C GLY A 320 -1.84 -13.74 20.21
N ARG A 321 -2.79 -13.25 19.41
CA ARG A 321 -2.59 -12.17 18.43
C ARG A 321 -3.02 -10.79 18.95
N ASN A 322 -3.58 -10.70 20.14
CA ASN A 322 -4.05 -9.45 20.73
C ASN A 322 -2.94 -8.80 21.57
N VAL A 323 -2.68 -7.52 21.35
CA VAL A 323 -1.74 -6.72 22.15
C VAL A 323 -2.54 -5.85 23.10
N LEU A 324 -2.40 -6.11 24.39
CA LEU A 324 -3.03 -5.33 25.45
C LEU A 324 -2.19 -4.08 25.71
N THR A 325 -2.83 -2.93 25.62
CA THR A 325 -2.18 -1.63 25.81
C THR A 325 -2.68 -0.91 27.05
N GLN A 326 -1.82 -0.08 27.62
CA GLN A 326 -2.12 0.77 28.75
C GLN A 326 -1.87 2.24 28.40
N PHE A 327 -2.62 3.15 29.03
CA PHE A 327 -2.41 4.59 28.85
C PHE A 327 -0.98 4.99 29.28
N TRP A 328 -0.24 5.63 28.37
CA TRP A 328 1.14 6.08 28.60
C TRP A 328 1.29 7.61 28.57
N GLY A 329 0.38 8.31 27.90
CA GLY A 329 0.39 9.76 27.86
C GLY A 329 -0.63 10.32 26.89
N MET A 330 -0.69 11.65 26.87
CA MET A 330 -1.58 12.41 26.00
C MET A 330 -0.85 13.64 25.50
N ASP A 331 -1.08 14.03 24.25
CA ASP A 331 -0.58 15.27 23.67
C ASP A 331 -1.63 15.90 22.75
N PHE A 332 -1.42 17.16 22.40
CA PHE A 332 -2.25 17.86 21.42
C PHE A 332 -1.61 17.78 20.03
N THR A 333 -2.43 17.88 18.99
CA THR A 333 -1.95 18.12 17.64
C THR A 333 -1.34 19.53 17.53
N THR A 334 -0.39 19.69 16.62
CA THR A 334 0.36 20.94 16.45
C THR A 334 -0.51 22.05 15.85
N ASP A 335 -1.42 21.70 14.96
CA ASP A 335 -2.45 22.54 14.34
C ASP A 335 -3.38 23.16 15.40
N LYS A 336 -3.97 22.36 16.29
CA LYS A 336 -4.86 22.88 17.34
C LYS A 336 -4.13 23.84 18.26
N LEU A 337 -2.92 23.49 18.71
CA LEU A 337 -2.13 24.38 19.57
C LEU A 337 -1.84 25.72 18.87
N ARG A 338 -1.42 25.68 17.59
CA ARG A 338 -1.18 26.89 16.79
C ARG A 338 -2.46 27.71 16.57
N SER A 339 -3.62 27.07 16.46
CA SER A 339 -4.92 27.75 16.30
C SER A 339 -5.37 28.48 17.56
N LEU A 340 -5.04 27.94 18.75
CA LEU A 340 -5.43 28.49 20.04
C LEU A 340 -4.56 29.71 20.41
N VAL A 341 -3.27 29.66 20.08
CA VAL A 341 -2.31 30.73 20.37
C VAL A 341 -2.49 31.89 19.40
N LYS A 342 -3.42 32.78 19.74
CA LYS A 342 -3.66 34.04 19.02
C LYS A 342 -3.05 35.24 19.73
N LYS A 343 -2.77 36.31 18.98
CA LYS A 343 -2.36 37.62 19.51
C LYS A 343 -3.50 38.27 20.33
N TRP A 344 -3.16 39.28 21.15
CA TRP A 344 -4.11 40.13 21.90
C TRP A 344 -4.79 39.51 23.13
N GLN A 345 -4.36 38.31 23.54
CA GLN A 345 -4.77 37.62 24.76
C GLN A 345 -3.53 37.11 25.51
N THR A 346 -3.63 36.90 26.81
CA THR A 346 -2.56 36.30 27.61
C THR A 346 -2.64 34.79 27.56
N LEU A 347 -1.51 34.13 27.29
CA LEU A 347 -1.33 32.69 27.47
C LEU A 347 -0.85 32.40 28.89
N ILE A 348 -1.53 31.49 29.57
CA ILE A 348 -1.23 31.07 30.93
C ILE A 348 -0.92 29.58 30.91
N GLU A 349 0.33 29.25 31.23
CA GLU A 349 0.83 27.87 31.33
C GLU A 349 1.11 27.52 32.78
N SER A 350 0.79 26.28 33.15
CA SER A 350 1.12 25.68 34.43
C SER A 350 1.46 24.20 34.26
N HIS A 351 2.36 23.68 35.08
CA HIS A 351 2.67 22.26 35.12
C HIS A 351 2.75 21.78 36.57
N VAL A 352 2.43 20.49 36.75
CA VAL A 352 2.41 19.82 38.05
C VAL A 352 2.96 18.41 37.87
N ASP A 353 3.77 18.00 38.83
CA ASP A 353 4.14 16.60 39.02
C ASP A 353 3.30 16.03 40.16
N VAL A 354 2.56 14.97 39.87
CA VAL A 354 1.61 14.36 40.81
C VAL A 354 1.75 12.84 40.78
N LYS A 355 1.59 12.23 41.94
CA LYS A 355 1.56 10.78 42.10
C LYS A 355 0.11 10.35 42.32
N THR A 356 -0.35 9.41 41.50
CA THR A 356 -1.66 8.76 41.64
C THR A 356 -1.63 7.72 42.76
N THR A 357 -2.80 7.28 43.19
CA THR A 357 -3.05 6.15 44.11
C THR A 357 -2.37 4.85 43.65
N ASP A 358 -2.38 4.60 42.34
CA ASP A 358 -1.70 3.47 41.69
C ASP A 358 -0.16 3.57 41.64
N ASN A 359 0.42 4.61 42.25
CA ASN A 359 1.84 4.92 42.22
C ASN A 359 2.42 5.31 40.84
N TYR A 360 1.60 5.70 39.86
CA TYR A 360 2.10 6.39 38.67
C TYR A 360 2.47 7.82 39.01
N THR A 361 3.67 8.24 38.62
CA THR A 361 4.08 9.65 38.69
C THR A 361 3.86 10.30 37.32
N LEU A 362 2.95 11.27 37.27
CA LEU A 362 2.53 11.97 36.06
C LEU A 362 3.00 13.43 36.11
N ARG A 363 3.39 13.96 34.95
CA ARG A 363 3.54 15.40 34.72
C ARG A 363 2.40 15.90 33.84
N LEU A 364 1.54 16.72 34.43
CA LEU A 364 0.41 17.37 33.77
C LEU A 364 0.82 18.77 33.31
N PHE A 365 0.49 19.12 32.07
CA PHE A 365 0.65 20.46 31.52
C PHE A 365 -0.74 21.02 31.21
N CYS A 366 -1.07 22.16 31.81
CA CYS A 366 -2.32 22.85 31.56
C CYS A 366 -2.05 24.20 30.88
N ILE A 367 -2.88 24.52 29.90
CA ILE A 367 -2.88 25.78 29.17
C ILE A 367 -4.24 26.45 29.31
N ALA A 368 -4.24 27.77 29.40
CA ALA A 368 -5.44 28.58 29.43
C ALA A 368 -5.20 29.92 28.74
N PHE A 369 -6.27 30.51 28.21
CA PHE A 369 -6.25 31.82 27.57
C PHE A 369 -7.25 32.75 28.24
N THR A 370 -6.93 34.04 28.30
CA THR A 370 -7.85 35.06 28.82
C THR A 370 -9.05 35.26 27.88
N LYS A 371 -10.26 35.27 28.44
CA LYS A 371 -11.51 35.49 27.70
C LYS A 371 -11.86 36.98 27.68
N ARG A 372 -12.19 37.48 26.48
CA ARG A 372 -12.67 38.85 26.31
C ARG A 372 -14.08 38.99 26.89
N ARG A 373 -14.33 40.06 27.65
CA ARG A 373 -15.67 40.37 28.15
C ARG A 373 -16.52 41.00 27.04
N ALA A 374 -17.83 40.73 27.02
CA ALA A 374 -18.73 41.20 25.96
C ALA A 374 -18.64 42.72 25.73
N ASN A 375 -18.57 43.51 26.80
CA ASN A 375 -18.56 44.98 26.73
C ASN A 375 -17.14 45.60 26.77
N GLN A 376 -16.11 44.83 26.40
CA GLN A 376 -14.72 45.29 26.50
C GLN A 376 -14.32 46.18 25.31
N VAL A 377 -14.07 47.47 25.57
CA VAL A 377 -13.64 48.47 24.57
C VAL A 377 -12.22 48.20 24.05
N LYS A 378 -11.28 47.82 24.93
CA LYS A 378 -9.90 47.51 24.54
C LYS A 378 -9.87 46.27 23.64
N ARG A 379 -9.10 46.36 22.54
CA ARG A 379 -8.84 45.23 21.63
C ARG A 379 -8.03 44.11 22.33
N THR A 380 -7.19 44.48 23.28
CA THR A 380 -6.38 43.54 24.07
C THR A 380 -7.08 43.13 25.36
N CYS A 381 -6.91 41.86 25.73
CA CYS A 381 -7.37 41.27 26.97
C CYS A 381 -6.15 40.65 27.66
N TYR A 382 -5.37 41.47 28.35
CA TYR A 382 -4.18 41.02 29.07
C TYR A 382 -4.44 40.96 30.57
N ALA A 383 -4.06 39.85 31.20
CA ALA A 383 -4.08 39.70 32.65
C ALA A 383 -2.82 40.32 33.27
N GLN A 384 -2.95 40.89 34.47
CA GLN A 384 -1.79 41.40 35.20
C GLN A 384 -0.91 40.24 35.72
N SER A 385 0.39 40.49 35.89
CA SER A 385 1.34 39.48 36.39
C SER A 385 0.94 38.86 37.74
N SER A 386 0.32 39.65 38.63
CA SER A 386 -0.23 39.19 39.91
C SER A 386 -1.37 38.19 39.71
N GLN A 387 -2.32 38.51 38.82
CA GLN A 387 -3.45 37.65 38.46
C GLN A 387 -2.96 36.34 37.82
N ILE A 388 -1.98 36.40 36.91
CA ILE A 388 -1.38 35.21 36.29
C ILE A 388 -0.78 34.28 37.34
N ARG A 389 -0.07 34.81 38.35
CA ARG A 389 0.50 34.00 39.45
C ARG A 389 -0.60 33.35 40.29
N GLN A 390 -1.66 34.08 40.62
CA GLN A 390 -2.80 33.52 41.38
C GLN A 390 -3.52 32.43 40.59
N ILE A 391 -3.76 32.65 39.29
CA ILE A 391 -4.37 31.65 38.39
C ILE A 391 -3.50 30.39 38.33
N ARG A 392 -2.18 30.54 38.12
CA ARG A 392 -1.25 29.40 38.12
C ARG A 392 -1.27 28.64 39.45
N SER A 393 -1.39 29.32 40.58
CA SER A 393 -1.51 28.68 41.89
C SER A 393 -2.77 27.82 41.98
N LYS A 394 -3.94 28.38 41.64
CA LYS A 394 -5.22 27.64 41.62
C LYS A 394 -5.22 26.48 40.62
N MET A 395 -4.64 26.67 39.43
CA MET A 395 -4.49 25.60 38.44
C MET A 395 -3.70 24.43 39.00
N ARG A 396 -2.59 24.70 39.71
CA ARG A 396 -1.79 23.64 40.33
C ARG A 396 -2.55 22.93 41.43
N GLU A 397 -3.21 23.67 42.30
CA GLU A 397 -4.00 23.12 43.41
C GLU A 397 -5.09 22.15 42.91
N ILE A 398 -5.88 22.55 41.90
CA ILE A 398 -6.94 21.71 41.33
C ILE A 398 -6.36 20.48 40.63
N MET A 399 -5.28 20.66 39.85
CA MET A 399 -4.62 19.52 39.19
C MET A 399 -4.06 18.51 40.20
N ILE A 400 -3.47 18.97 41.30
CA ILE A 400 -2.96 18.10 42.37
C ILE A 400 -4.14 17.37 43.00
N LYS A 401 -5.17 18.10 43.43
CA LYS A 401 -6.35 17.54 44.11
C LYS A 401 -7.01 16.42 43.30
N GLU A 402 -7.29 16.67 42.02
CA GLU A 402 -7.99 15.72 41.14
C GLU A 402 -7.13 14.50 40.77
N ALA A 403 -5.82 14.67 40.64
CA ALA A 403 -4.93 13.60 40.22
C ALA A 403 -4.35 12.78 41.39
N SER A 404 -4.28 13.32 42.61
CA SER A 404 -3.84 12.57 43.79
C SER A 404 -4.91 11.66 44.36
N SER A 405 -6.20 11.98 44.13
CA SER A 405 -7.33 11.21 44.67
C SER A 405 -7.77 10.04 43.81
N CYS A 406 -7.28 9.94 42.57
CA CYS A 406 -7.82 9.03 41.56
C CYS A 406 -6.75 8.07 41.02
N ASP A 407 -7.21 6.89 40.64
CA ASP A 407 -6.44 5.91 39.88
C ASP A 407 -6.18 6.41 38.45
N LEU A 408 -5.21 5.79 37.75
CA LEU A 408 -4.90 6.18 36.37
C LEU A 408 -6.13 6.03 35.46
N LYS A 409 -6.91 4.97 35.68
CA LYS A 409 -8.15 4.66 34.95
C LYS A 409 -9.17 5.79 35.08
N GLU A 410 -9.47 6.20 36.32
CA GLU A 410 -10.42 7.28 36.61
C GLU A 410 -9.93 8.62 36.08
N LEU A 411 -8.62 8.88 36.21
CA LEU A 411 -8.03 10.13 35.75
C LEU A 411 -8.13 10.28 34.22
N VAL A 412 -7.93 9.19 33.46
CA VAL A 412 -8.16 9.19 32.00
C VAL A 412 -9.64 9.44 31.68
N ALA A 413 -10.57 8.86 32.44
CA ALA A 413 -11.99 9.11 32.27
C ALA A 413 -12.37 10.58 32.55
N LYS A 414 -11.61 11.30 33.40
CA LYS A 414 -11.76 12.76 33.61
C LYS A 414 -11.11 13.59 32.49
N PHE A 415 -10.08 13.09 31.83
CA PHE A 415 -9.42 13.78 30.73
C PHE A 415 -10.30 13.86 29.48
N ILE A 416 -11.00 12.78 29.13
CA ILE A 416 -11.85 12.69 27.93
C ILE A 416 -12.91 13.83 27.88
N PRO A 417 -13.80 14.00 28.88
CA PRO A 417 -14.82 15.05 28.89
C PRO A 417 -14.31 16.42 29.38
N GLU A 418 -13.00 16.55 29.61
CA GLU A 418 -12.34 17.78 30.05
C GLU A 418 -12.81 18.34 31.41
N ALA A 419 -13.23 17.47 32.33
CA ALA A 419 -13.78 17.86 33.63
C ALA A 419 -12.85 18.81 34.39
N ILE A 420 -11.55 18.48 34.44
CA ILE A 420 -10.53 19.29 35.13
C ILE A 420 -10.41 20.69 34.51
N GLY A 421 -10.56 20.82 33.19
CA GLY A 421 -10.51 22.13 32.51
C GLY A 421 -11.68 23.02 32.94
N LYS A 422 -12.89 22.45 33.00
CA LYS A 422 -14.11 23.15 33.43
C LYS A 422 -14.04 23.58 34.90
N ASP A 423 -13.46 22.75 35.77
CA ASP A 423 -13.33 23.09 37.19
C ASP A 423 -12.30 24.20 37.42
N ILE A 424 -11.20 24.21 36.65
CA ILE A 424 -10.26 25.33 36.63
C ILE A 424 -10.94 26.61 36.15
N GLU A 425 -11.75 26.56 35.10
CA GLU A 425 -12.49 27.73 34.60
C GLU A 425 -13.41 28.33 35.67
N LYS A 426 -14.20 27.51 36.35
CA LYS A 426 -15.08 27.93 37.45
C LYS A 426 -14.31 28.56 38.62
N ALA A 427 -13.22 27.93 39.06
CA ALA A 427 -12.45 28.40 40.21
C ALA A 427 -11.65 29.68 39.94
N THR A 428 -11.32 29.95 38.67
CA THR A 428 -10.54 31.12 38.24
C THR A 428 -11.42 32.29 37.78
N GLN A 429 -12.71 32.07 37.53
CA GLN A 429 -13.68 33.10 37.12
C GLN A 429 -13.69 34.33 38.04
N GLY A 430 -13.50 34.15 39.35
CA GLY A 430 -13.42 35.24 40.33
C GLY A 430 -12.14 36.10 40.25
N ILE A 431 -11.06 35.60 39.62
CA ILE A 431 -9.80 36.36 39.42
C ILE A 431 -9.82 37.02 38.04
N TYR A 432 -10.00 36.21 37.00
CA TYR A 432 -10.04 36.67 35.61
C TYR A 432 -10.77 35.63 34.76
N PRO A 433 -11.66 36.03 33.84
CA PRO A 433 -12.36 35.08 32.98
C PRO A 433 -11.39 34.40 32.01
N LEU A 434 -11.40 33.06 31.98
CA LEU A 434 -10.59 32.24 31.09
C LEU A 434 -11.45 31.60 30.00
N GLN A 435 -10.81 31.12 28.94
CA GLN A 435 -11.38 30.29 27.88
C GLN A 435 -10.34 29.26 27.45
N ASN A 436 -10.79 28.19 26.80
CA ASN A 436 -9.93 27.14 26.24
C ASN A 436 -8.94 26.58 27.26
N VAL A 437 -9.46 26.21 28.43
CA VAL A 437 -8.67 25.64 29.53
C VAL A 437 -8.54 24.14 29.29
N PHE A 438 -7.35 23.69 28.93
CA PHE A 438 -7.11 22.29 28.58
C PHE A 438 -5.91 21.71 29.32
N ILE A 439 -5.96 20.41 29.59
CA ILE A 439 -4.75 19.62 29.85
C ILE A 439 -4.13 19.32 28.50
N ARG A 440 -3.12 20.12 28.14
CA ARG A 440 -2.42 20.02 26.86
C ARG A 440 -1.65 18.72 26.71
N LYS A 441 -0.97 18.32 27.77
CA LYS A 441 -0.01 17.21 27.72
C LYS A 441 0.05 16.49 29.05
N VAL A 442 0.15 15.17 28.97
CA VAL A 442 0.35 14.28 30.12
C VAL A 442 1.52 13.37 29.80
N LYS A 443 2.51 13.33 30.70
CA LYS A 443 3.65 12.42 30.61
C LYS A 443 3.71 11.52 31.83
N ILE A 444 3.85 10.21 31.64
CA ILE A 444 4.28 9.33 32.74
C ILE A 444 5.80 9.52 32.92
N LEU A 445 6.21 9.94 34.11
CA LEU A 445 7.61 10.04 34.51
C LEU A 445 8.11 8.72 35.11
N LYS A 446 7.28 8.11 35.95
CA LYS A 446 7.58 6.84 36.62
C LYS A 446 6.33 5.98 36.63
N ALA A 447 6.46 4.77 36.12
CA ALA A 447 5.44 3.73 36.23
C ALA A 447 5.76 2.80 37.41
N PRO A 448 4.75 2.25 38.09
CA PRO A 448 4.93 1.20 39.09
C PRO A 448 5.47 -0.09 38.43
N LYS A 449 5.79 -1.10 39.26
CA LYS A 449 6.11 -2.43 38.74
C LYS A 449 4.91 -2.98 37.98
N PHE A 450 5.19 -3.69 36.89
CA PHE A 450 4.17 -4.33 36.08
C PHE A 450 3.37 -5.33 36.92
N ASP A 451 2.05 -5.21 36.87
CA ASP A 451 1.11 -6.09 37.55
C ASP A 451 0.06 -6.56 36.53
N LEU A 452 0.06 -7.86 36.26
CA LEU A 452 -0.85 -8.47 35.30
C LEU A 452 -2.31 -8.36 35.76
N GLY A 453 -2.58 -8.45 37.07
CA GLY A 453 -3.95 -8.38 37.60
C GLY A 453 -4.60 -7.03 37.29
N LYS A 454 -3.89 -5.94 37.61
CA LYS A 454 -4.33 -4.58 37.31
C LYS A 454 -4.50 -4.33 35.81
N LEU A 455 -3.65 -4.92 34.97
CA LEU A 455 -3.82 -4.80 33.51
C LEU A 455 -5.11 -5.50 33.04
N MET A 456 -5.41 -6.68 33.58
CA MET A 456 -6.62 -7.43 33.20
C MET A 456 -7.91 -6.71 33.63
N GLU A 457 -7.91 -6.04 34.79
CA GLU A 457 -9.04 -5.21 35.25
C GLU A 457 -9.37 -4.04 34.29
N VAL A 458 -8.37 -3.55 33.56
CA VAL A 458 -8.52 -2.48 32.57
C VAL A 458 -9.02 -3.00 31.22
N HIS A 459 -8.90 -4.30 30.96
CA HIS A 459 -9.30 -4.95 29.71
C HIS A 459 -10.51 -5.88 29.86
N GLY A 460 -11.22 -5.80 30.99
CA GLY A 460 -12.17 -6.73 31.63
C GLY A 460 -13.24 -7.50 30.84
N ASP A 461 -13.25 -7.51 29.50
CA ASP A 461 -14.17 -8.35 28.69
C ASP A 461 -13.47 -9.43 27.84
N TYR A 462 -12.19 -9.73 28.09
CA TYR A 462 -11.59 -10.92 27.47
C TYR A 462 -11.96 -12.14 28.30
N THR A 463 -13.08 -12.79 27.93
CA THR A 463 -13.42 -14.13 28.41
C THR A 463 -12.23 -15.05 28.21
N ALA A 464 -11.94 -15.83 29.24
CA ALA A 464 -10.80 -16.73 29.35
C ALA A 464 -10.83 -17.94 28.39
N GLU A 465 -11.64 -17.90 27.34
CA GLU A 465 -11.84 -19.04 26.42
C GLU A 465 -10.71 -19.22 25.40
N ASP A 466 -9.81 -18.24 25.25
CA ASP A 466 -8.61 -18.31 24.40
C ASP A 466 -7.30 -18.32 25.22
N VAL A 467 -7.36 -18.68 26.51
CA VAL A 467 -6.14 -18.92 27.30
C VAL A 467 -5.54 -20.26 26.88
N GLY A 468 -4.68 -20.22 25.87
CA GLY A 468 -3.78 -21.33 25.56
C GLY A 468 -3.04 -21.77 26.84
N VAL A 469 -3.18 -23.05 27.16
CA VAL A 469 -2.50 -23.73 28.28
C VAL A 469 -1.03 -23.32 28.31
N LYS A 470 -0.52 -22.91 29.48
CA LYS A 470 0.93 -22.76 29.70
C LYS A 470 1.60 -24.07 29.31
N VAL A 471 2.36 -24.07 28.21
CA VAL A 471 3.29 -25.15 27.91
C VAL A 471 4.43 -24.98 28.90
N ASP A 472 4.35 -25.68 30.04
CA ASP A 472 5.51 -25.87 30.89
C ASP A 472 6.57 -26.61 30.07
N ARG A 473 7.78 -26.04 30.10
CA ARG A 473 8.96 -26.59 29.45
C ARG A 473 9.16 -28.02 29.99
N PRO A 474 9.39 -29.05 29.14
CA PRO A 474 9.75 -30.35 29.67
C PRO A 474 11.03 -30.16 30.48
N ALA A 475 10.96 -30.50 31.77
CA ALA A 475 12.09 -30.43 32.68
C ALA A 475 13.16 -31.38 32.15
N ASP A 476 14.37 -30.85 31.94
CA ASP A 476 15.55 -31.66 31.72
C ASP A 476 15.72 -32.61 32.91
N GLU A 477 15.75 -33.92 32.63
CA GLU A 477 16.23 -34.93 33.56
C GLU A 477 17.69 -34.63 33.91
N THR A 478 17.92 -33.90 35.00
CA THR A 478 19.24 -33.82 35.63
C THR A 478 19.29 -34.76 36.82
N ALA A 479 20.00 -35.86 36.57
CA ALA A 479 20.63 -36.83 37.47
C ALA A 479 20.54 -36.55 38.98
N ALA A 480 20.05 -37.56 39.70
CA ALA A 480 20.25 -37.69 41.14
C ALA A 480 21.74 -37.88 41.45
N GLU A 481 22.31 -37.01 42.29
CA GLU A 481 23.56 -37.26 43.01
C GLU A 481 23.23 -37.98 44.31
N GLU A 482 23.84 -39.16 44.52
CA GLU A 482 23.77 -39.92 45.77
C GLU A 482 24.55 -39.22 46.90
N PRO A 483 24.12 -39.34 48.16
CA PRO A 483 24.79 -38.71 49.29
C PRO A 483 26.08 -39.45 49.67
N THR A 484 27.17 -38.70 49.78
CA THR A 484 28.45 -39.17 50.30
C THR A 484 28.39 -39.40 51.82
N GLU A 485 28.69 -40.62 52.25
CA GLU A 485 28.91 -41.00 53.65
C GLU A 485 30.13 -40.26 54.23
N ILE A 486 29.95 -39.65 55.39
CA ILE A 486 31.01 -39.08 56.22
C ILE A 486 31.48 -40.18 57.19
N ILE A 487 32.67 -40.74 56.97
CA ILE A 487 33.39 -41.55 57.96
C ILE A 487 34.20 -40.58 58.84
N GLY A 488 33.92 -40.61 60.14
CA GLY A 488 34.35 -39.60 61.10
C GLY A 488 35.78 -39.74 61.65
N ALA A 489 36.08 -38.81 62.56
CA ALA A 489 36.93 -38.94 63.73
C ALA A 489 36.46 -37.94 64.79
#